data_AF-A0A1H7XI48-F1
#
_entry.id   AF-A0A1H7XI48-F1
#
_cell.length_a   1.000
_cell.length_b   1.000
_cell.length_c   1.000
_cell.angle_alpha   90.00
_cell.angle_beta   90.00
_cell.angle_gamma   90.00
#
_symmetry.space_group_name_H-M   'P 1'
#
loop_
_entity.id
_entity.type
_entity.pdbx_description
1 polymer ?
#
loop_
_entity_poly.entity_id
_entity_poly.type
_entity_poly.pdbx_seq_one_letter_code
_entity_poly.pdbx_strand_id
1 'polypeptide(L)'
;MSKVSNEKGYALVTVLLIIVVFMIVFVSFTGLAFNSVKQNDVIETTAQSIDLAEMGVSYYHVAIQGAFEEAKQEIDNNIENYATVEEVKAALVTSLQSKINILFSAPIEVKEGEEAEFVIKTTEGKQLVDGTKDKIIEINYSVEGQKNGETPKKLDAEVVLNLQDLVFQPGDPETTDEPPFVYTVNKPEVPMDCNFNYLLDEGDSIQCEGVVINTPPNSVSYPKNNTINVSTIYAPDVHFTFDGNINKASQLTIYAESLTLGMNFNSGSDFIIKTDQNLTMESNMNNLTNSELYIGQDLIMKSNMKNLDNSNLRIAGHLKAESNVELQNTSKIFIYSRSEGFLPAGSSEKSSIVDQGLTIQEDSVMCVDGNIFLGGTPHILGKLIVSGNVNRTGTNIIQLDSEEERVLYNSEDYCDGFFNFSNLNWGNANTAITDVTYN
;
A
#
# COMPACT_ATOMS: atom_id res chain seq x y z
N MET A 1 -84.96 54.19 -40.42
CA MET A 1 -83.72 53.84 -41.15
C MET A 1 -82.62 53.56 -40.14
N SER A 2 -82.38 52.29 -39.83
CA SER A 2 -81.28 51.87 -38.96
C SER A 2 -79.98 51.87 -39.76
N LYS A 3 -79.10 52.84 -39.48
CA LYS A 3 -77.71 52.83 -39.98
C LYS A 3 -77.01 51.61 -39.40
N VAL A 4 -76.80 50.57 -40.21
CA VAL A 4 -75.92 49.46 -39.88
C VAL A 4 -74.49 50.01 -39.97
N SER A 5 -73.87 50.30 -38.83
CA SER A 5 -72.49 50.76 -38.74
C SER A 5 -71.54 49.62 -39.14
N ASN A 6 -70.60 49.94 -40.03
CA ASN A 6 -69.65 49.00 -40.63
C ASN A 6 -68.50 48.67 -39.64
N GLU A 7 -68.82 48.03 -38.52
CA GLU A 7 -67.82 47.69 -37.48
C GLU A 7 -67.07 46.37 -37.76
N LYS A 8 -67.48 45.62 -38.78
CA LYS A 8 -66.85 44.34 -39.14
C LYS A 8 -65.41 44.49 -39.64
N GLY A 9 -65.04 45.65 -40.19
CA GLY A 9 -63.69 45.91 -40.69
C GLY A 9 -62.66 46.07 -39.57
N TYR A 10 -63.01 46.78 -38.49
CA TYR A 10 -62.09 47.04 -37.38
C TYR A 10 -61.78 45.77 -36.58
N ALA A 11 -62.79 44.94 -36.30
CA ALA A 11 -62.59 43.67 -35.60
C ALA A 11 -61.63 42.73 -36.37
N LEU A 12 -61.75 42.66 -37.70
CA LEU A 12 -60.86 41.86 -38.54
C LEU A 12 -59.41 42.36 -38.45
N VAL A 13 -59.20 43.68 -38.54
CA VAL A 13 -57.86 44.29 -38.46
C VAL A 13 -57.26 44.06 -37.07
N THR A 14 -58.04 44.20 -36.00
CA THR A 14 -57.56 43.97 -34.63
C THR A 14 -57.17 42.50 -34.41
N VAL A 15 -57.97 41.54 -34.85
CA VAL A 15 -57.65 40.11 -34.74
C VAL A 15 -56.40 39.77 -35.55
N LEU A 16 -56.28 40.30 -36.77
CA LEU A 16 -55.10 40.07 -37.60
C LEU A 16 -53.83 40.68 -37.00
N LEU A 17 -53.92 41.88 -36.42
CA LEU A 17 -52.83 42.51 -35.68
C LEU A 17 -52.41 41.64 -34.48
N ILE A 18 -53.37 41.14 -33.70
CA ILE A 18 -53.11 40.28 -32.54
C ILE A 18 -52.40 38.99 -32.98
N ILE A 19 -52.87 38.34 -34.05
CA ILE A 19 -52.22 37.13 -34.61
C ILE A 19 -50.78 37.43 -35.02
N VAL A 20 -50.52 38.55 -35.71
CA VAL A 20 -49.16 38.93 -36.13
C VAL A 20 -48.26 39.17 -34.92
N VAL A 21 -48.73 39.88 -33.89
CA VAL A 21 -47.94 40.12 -32.68
C VAL A 21 -47.60 38.80 -31.98
N PHE A 22 -48.58 37.90 -31.82
CA PHE A 22 -48.32 36.58 -31.22
C PHE A 22 -47.39 35.72 -32.08
N MET A 23 -47.50 35.80 -33.41
CA MET A 23 -46.61 35.08 -34.31
C MET A 23 -45.17 35.57 -34.19
N ILE A 24 -44.95 36.89 -34.12
CA ILE A 24 -43.61 37.46 -33.92
C ILE A 24 -43.03 36.98 -32.59
N VAL A 25 -43.80 37.08 -31.51
CA VAL A 25 -43.37 36.62 -30.17
C VAL A 25 -43.05 35.12 -30.16
N PHE A 26 -43.91 34.30 -30.77
CA PHE A 26 -43.69 32.85 -30.85
C PHE A 26 -42.42 32.50 -31.63
N VAL A 27 -42.20 33.13 -32.79
CA VAL A 27 -41.01 32.90 -33.61
C VAL A 27 -39.74 33.36 -32.88
N SER A 28 -39.80 34.50 -32.16
CA SER A 28 -38.70 34.97 -31.33
C SER A 28 -38.35 33.97 -30.22
N PHE A 29 -39.33 33.46 -29.46
CA PHE A 29 -39.07 32.46 -28.42
C PHE A 29 -38.53 31.14 -29.00
N THR A 30 -39.10 30.68 -30.12
CA THR A 30 -38.65 29.45 -30.80
C THR A 30 -37.20 29.60 -31.29
N GLY A 31 -36.86 30.75 -31.88
CA GLY A 31 -35.50 31.03 -32.33
C GLY A 31 -34.48 31.07 -31.19
N LEU A 32 -34.84 31.67 -30.05
CA LEU A 32 -33.99 31.69 -28.86
C LEU A 32 -33.80 30.28 -28.26
N ALA A 33 -34.88 29.48 -28.18
CA ALA A 33 -34.82 28.12 -27.64
C ALA A 33 -33.92 27.21 -28.50
N PHE A 34 -34.06 27.24 -29.84
CA PHE A 34 -33.20 26.44 -30.72
C PHE A 34 -31.72 26.85 -30.66
N ASN A 35 -31.43 28.15 -30.55
CA ASN A 35 -30.05 28.61 -30.40
C ASN A 35 -29.44 28.15 -29.07
N SER A 36 -30.20 28.18 -27.98
CA SER A 36 -29.73 27.69 -26.67
C SER A 36 -29.48 26.18 -26.69
N VAL A 37 -30.37 25.39 -27.29
CA VAL A 37 -30.19 23.93 -27.38
C VAL A 37 -28.94 23.57 -28.19
N LYS A 38 -28.74 24.21 -29.35
CA LYS A 38 -27.54 23.97 -30.17
C LYS A 38 -26.24 24.37 -29.49
N GLN A 39 -26.25 25.48 -28.74
CA GLN A 39 -25.06 25.90 -27.99
C GLN A 39 -24.76 24.92 -26.85
N ASN A 40 -25.79 24.47 -26.12
CA ASN A 40 -25.61 23.50 -25.05
C ASN A 40 -25.09 22.16 -25.59
N ASP A 41 -25.63 21.69 -26.72
CA ASP A 41 -25.17 20.46 -27.37
C ASP A 41 -23.69 20.54 -27.74
N VAL A 42 -23.25 21.61 -28.42
CA VAL A 42 -21.84 21.83 -28.76
C VAL A 42 -20.94 21.94 -27.52
N ILE A 43 -21.42 22.56 -26.44
CA ILE A 43 -20.67 22.67 -25.17
C ILE A 43 -20.57 21.30 -24.51
N GLU A 44 -21.66 20.54 -24.46
CA GLU A 44 -21.71 19.21 -23.84
C GLU A 44 -20.82 18.23 -24.60
N THR A 45 -20.87 18.22 -25.94
CA THR A 45 -20.01 17.33 -26.74
C THR A 45 -18.55 17.74 -26.68
N THR A 46 -18.28 19.05 -26.59
CA THR A 46 -16.92 19.56 -26.34
C THR A 46 -16.40 19.13 -24.97
N ALA A 47 -17.21 19.25 -23.92
CA ALA A 47 -16.85 18.84 -22.57
C ALA A 47 -16.57 17.33 -22.52
N GLN A 48 -17.47 16.53 -23.08
CA GLN A 48 -17.29 15.08 -23.16
C GLN A 48 -16.02 14.71 -23.95
N SER A 49 -15.76 15.34 -25.10
CA SER A 49 -14.53 15.09 -25.86
C SER A 49 -13.25 15.44 -25.07
N ILE A 50 -13.32 16.44 -24.18
CA ILE A 50 -12.20 16.77 -23.27
C ILE A 50 -12.08 15.69 -22.18
N ASP A 51 -13.17 15.37 -21.49
CA ASP A 51 -13.20 14.36 -20.42
C ASP A 51 -12.59 13.03 -20.91
N LEU A 52 -12.90 12.68 -22.15
CA LEU A 52 -12.45 11.44 -22.73
C LEU A 52 -10.98 11.48 -23.17
N ALA A 53 -10.49 12.64 -23.60
CA ALA A 53 -9.05 12.84 -23.79
C ALA A 53 -8.30 12.77 -22.45
N GLU A 54 -8.87 13.30 -21.35
CA GLU A 54 -8.29 13.20 -20.00
C GLU A 54 -8.25 11.74 -19.49
N MET A 55 -9.30 10.96 -19.76
CA MET A 55 -9.31 9.51 -19.50
C MET A 55 -8.21 8.79 -20.28
N GLY A 56 -8.03 9.12 -21.56
CA GLY A 56 -6.97 8.54 -22.37
C GLY A 56 -5.58 8.93 -21.85
N VAL A 57 -5.34 10.19 -21.45
CA VAL A 57 -4.09 10.61 -20.80
C VAL A 57 -3.81 9.78 -19.56
N SER A 58 -4.83 9.61 -18.69
CA SER A 58 -4.71 8.81 -17.46
C SER A 58 -4.36 7.35 -17.75
N TYR A 59 -5.02 6.75 -18.76
CA TYR A 59 -4.73 5.39 -19.19
C TYR A 59 -3.29 5.23 -19.68
N TYR A 60 -2.82 6.12 -20.56
CA TYR A 60 -1.47 6.01 -21.12
C TYR A 60 -0.39 6.31 -20.11
N HIS A 61 -0.64 7.19 -19.15
CA HIS A 61 0.28 7.39 -18.03
C HIS A 61 0.55 6.07 -17.29
N VAL A 62 -0.50 5.34 -16.92
CA VAL A 62 -0.38 4.03 -16.25
C VAL A 62 0.25 2.97 -17.17
N ALA A 63 -0.15 2.94 -18.45
CA ALA A 63 0.40 1.97 -19.41
C ALA A 63 1.90 2.19 -19.69
N ILE A 64 2.35 3.46 -19.75
CA ILE A 64 3.76 3.83 -19.91
C ILE A 64 4.57 3.41 -18.67
N GLN A 65 4.03 3.63 -17.46
CA GLN A 65 4.66 3.17 -16.22
C GLN A 65 4.79 1.64 -16.21
N GLY A 66 3.73 0.91 -16.57
CA GLY A 66 3.79 -0.56 -16.71
C GLY A 66 4.84 -1.02 -17.72
N ALA A 67 4.90 -0.37 -18.89
CA ALA A 67 5.93 -0.68 -19.90
C ALA A 67 7.36 -0.39 -19.41
N PHE A 68 7.54 0.63 -18.58
CA PHE A 68 8.82 0.92 -17.93
C PHE A 68 9.23 -0.16 -16.95
N GLU A 69 8.32 -0.60 -16.08
CA GLU A 69 8.60 -1.70 -15.14
C GLU A 69 8.90 -3.02 -15.86
N GLU A 70 8.15 -3.35 -16.91
CA GLU A 70 8.46 -4.54 -17.70
C GLU A 70 9.81 -4.45 -18.41
N ALA A 71 10.20 -3.26 -18.89
CA ALA A 71 11.50 -3.04 -19.51
C ALA A 71 12.62 -3.16 -18.47
N LYS A 72 12.42 -2.59 -17.27
CA LYS A 72 13.34 -2.73 -16.14
C LYS A 72 13.55 -4.20 -15.78
N GLN A 73 12.47 -4.96 -15.60
CA GLN A 73 12.54 -6.39 -15.30
C GLN A 73 13.24 -7.20 -16.41
N GLU A 74 13.04 -6.87 -17.69
CA GLU A 74 13.76 -7.51 -18.80
C GLU A 74 15.28 -7.28 -18.71
N ILE A 75 15.68 -6.06 -18.34
CA ILE A 75 17.09 -5.70 -18.18
C ILE A 75 17.70 -6.35 -16.93
N ASP A 76 16.98 -6.37 -15.81
CA ASP A 76 17.44 -7.02 -14.57
C ASP A 76 17.69 -8.51 -14.78
N ASN A 77 16.80 -9.20 -15.49
CA ASN A 77 16.96 -10.62 -15.85
C ASN A 77 18.15 -10.89 -16.77
N ASN A 78 18.65 -9.87 -17.48
CA ASN A 78 19.75 -9.97 -18.44
C ASN A 78 20.97 -9.15 -17.99
N ILE A 79 21.04 -8.72 -16.73
CA ILE A 79 22.04 -7.74 -16.28
C ILE A 79 23.48 -8.23 -16.50
N GLU A 80 23.70 -9.55 -16.39
CA GLU A 80 24.99 -10.22 -16.65
C GLU A 80 25.49 -10.07 -18.11
N ASN A 81 24.60 -9.76 -19.05
CA ASN A 81 24.95 -9.58 -20.47
C ASN A 81 25.48 -8.19 -20.78
N TYR A 82 25.45 -7.25 -19.84
CA TYR A 82 25.89 -5.88 -20.02
C TYR A 82 27.16 -5.61 -19.20
N ALA A 83 28.18 -5.07 -19.85
CA ALA A 83 29.48 -4.82 -19.24
C ALA A 83 29.55 -3.46 -18.53
N THR A 84 28.66 -2.52 -18.87
CA THR A 84 28.68 -1.16 -18.33
C THR A 84 27.29 -0.62 -18.05
N VAL A 85 27.19 0.33 -17.10
CA VAL A 85 25.94 1.04 -16.78
C VAL A 85 25.35 1.75 -18.01
N GLU A 86 26.19 2.23 -18.93
CA GLU A 86 25.71 2.88 -20.16
C GLU A 86 25.06 1.89 -21.13
N GLU A 87 25.56 0.66 -21.20
CA GLU A 87 24.92 -0.40 -22.00
C GLU A 87 23.55 -0.79 -21.41
N VAL A 88 23.45 -0.86 -20.08
CA VAL A 88 22.20 -1.12 -19.37
C VAL A 88 21.17 -0.02 -19.64
N LYS A 89 21.56 1.26 -19.53
CA LYS A 89 20.70 2.40 -19.85
C LYS A 89 20.23 2.37 -21.31
N ALA A 90 21.14 2.12 -22.25
CA ALA A 90 20.81 2.05 -23.67
C ALA A 90 19.85 0.90 -23.99
N ALA A 91 20.05 -0.24 -23.34
CA ALA A 91 19.16 -1.40 -23.48
C ALA A 91 17.77 -1.12 -22.88
N LEU A 92 17.70 -0.50 -21.70
CA LEU A 92 16.45 -0.09 -21.08
C LEU A 92 15.65 0.86 -21.97
N VAL A 93 16.31 1.90 -22.49
CA VAL A 93 15.70 2.84 -23.44
C VAL A 93 15.17 2.11 -24.67
N THR A 94 15.93 1.15 -25.21
CA THR A 94 15.55 0.39 -26.40
C THR A 94 14.33 -0.52 -26.12
N SER A 95 14.31 -1.22 -24.98
CA SER A 95 13.18 -2.07 -24.59
C SER A 95 11.93 -1.23 -24.33
N LEU A 96 12.05 -0.14 -23.57
CA LEU A 96 10.96 0.80 -23.31
C LEU A 96 10.39 1.37 -24.61
N GLN A 97 11.26 1.80 -25.54
CA GLN A 97 10.83 2.33 -26.83
C GLN A 97 10.04 1.29 -27.64
N SER A 98 10.47 0.02 -27.65
CA SER A 98 9.75 -1.07 -28.29
C SER A 98 8.34 -1.25 -27.71
N LYS A 99 8.23 -1.28 -26.37
CA LYS A 99 6.94 -1.43 -25.67
C LYS A 99 6.00 -0.24 -25.91
N ILE A 100 6.52 0.98 -25.86
CA ILE A 100 5.75 2.20 -26.17
C ILE A 100 5.24 2.19 -27.61
N ASN A 101 6.07 1.76 -28.58
CA ASN A 101 5.65 1.65 -29.97
C ASN A 101 4.48 0.67 -30.14
N ILE A 102 4.49 -0.44 -29.39
CA ILE A 102 3.37 -1.39 -29.37
C ILE A 102 2.12 -0.73 -28.76
N LEU A 103 2.26 -0.06 -27.61
CA LEU A 103 1.17 0.64 -26.92
C LEU A 103 0.49 1.70 -27.80
N PHE A 104 1.25 2.40 -28.64
CA PHE A 104 0.73 3.44 -29.54
C PHE A 104 0.27 2.91 -30.91
N SER A 105 0.53 1.64 -31.23
CA SER A 105 0.20 1.07 -32.55
C SER A 105 -1.27 0.66 -32.70
N ALA A 106 -2.00 0.48 -31.59
CA ALA A 106 -3.39 0.02 -31.60
C ALA A 106 -4.33 1.08 -31.01
N PRO A 107 -5.38 1.51 -31.73
CA PRO A 107 -6.43 2.33 -31.14
C PRO A 107 -7.19 1.53 -30.07
N ILE A 108 -7.63 2.21 -29.01
CA ILE A 108 -8.37 1.59 -27.91
C ILE A 108 -9.84 1.90 -28.06
N GLU A 109 -10.66 0.86 -28.27
CA GLU A 109 -12.10 0.99 -28.25
C GLU A 109 -12.61 0.97 -26.79
N VAL A 110 -13.20 2.08 -26.33
CA VAL A 110 -13.88 2.11 -25.03
C VAL A 110 -15.27 1.50 -25.19
N LYS A 111 -15.48 0.34 -24.56
CA LYS A 111 -16.77 -0.37 -24.60
C LYS A 111 -17.72 0.16 -23.53
N GLU A 112 -18.25 1.36 -23.71
CA GLU A 112 -19.41 1.82 -22.93
C GLU A 112 -20.48 2.42 -23.84
N GLY A 113 -21.74 2.03 -23.60
CA GLY A 113 -22.95 2.24 -24.40
C GLY A 113 -22.98 3.36 -25.46
N GLU A 114 -23.32 2.97 -26.69
CA GLU A 114 -23.60 3.79 -27.88
C GLU A 114 -22.66 4.99 -28.16
N GLU A 115 -21.67 4.73 -29.03
CA GLU A 115 -20.92 5.68 -29.89
C GLU A 115 -19.82 6.58 -29.27
N ALA A 116 -19.29 6.25 -28.08
CA ALA A 116 -18.07 6.88 -27.56
C ALA A 116 -16.80 6.07 -27.93
N GLU A 117 -15.90 6.63 -28.74
CA GLU A 117 -14.62 6.00 -29.13
C GLU A 117 -13.45 6.97 -28.88
N PHE A 118 -12.37 6.53 -28.21
CA PHE A 118 -11.12 7.30 -28.18
C PHE A 118 -10.11 6.72 -29.13
N VAL A 119 -10.00 7.38 -30.28
CA VAL A 119 -8.99 7.05 -31.26
C VAL A 119 -7.75 7.85 -30.94
N ILE A 120 -6.71 7.16 -30.49
CA ILE A 120 -5.41 7.78 -30.37
C ILE A 120 -4.79 7.85 -31.74
N LYS A 121 -4.73 9.07 -32.24
CA LYS A 121 -3.92 9.43 -33.39
C LYS A 121 -2.67 10.08 -32.86
N THR A 122 -1.62 9.29 -32.69
CA THR A 122 -0.28 9.82 -32.47
C THR A 122 0.12 10.66 -33.69
N THR A 123 -0.12 11.96 -33.61
CA THR A 123 0.53 12.91 -34.52
C THR A 123 1.87 13.25 -33.91
N GLU A 124 2.89 12.55 -34.40
CA GLU A 124 4.29 12.88 -34.19
C GLU A 124 4.70 12.91 -32.72
N GLY A 125 4.72 11.73 -32.08
CA GLY A 125 5.55 11.54 -30.90
C GLY A 125 7.00 11.79 -31.30
N LYS A 126 7.47 13.04 -31.20
CA LYS A 126 8.89 13.35 -31.21
C LYS A 126 9.46 12.76 -29.92
N GLN A 127 9.84 11.48 -30.00
CA GLN A 127 10.66 10.82 -29.00
C GLN A 127 12.02 11.52 -28.96
N LEU A 128 12.16 12.47 -28.04
CA LEU A 128 13.47 12.84 -27.52
C LEU A 128 13.67 12.01 -26.26
N VAL A 129 14.00 10.72 -26.43
CA VAL A 129 14.74 10.03 -25.36
C VAL A 129 16.15 10.60 -25.42
N ASP A 130 16.33 11.81 -24.90
CA ASP A 130 17.65 12.42 -24.80
C ASP A 130 18.38 11.76 -23.62
N GLY A 131 18.88 10.54 -23.86
CA GLY A 131 19.70 9.79 -22.91
C GLY A 131 21.03 10.47 -22.54
N THR A 132 21.28 11.71 -22.99
CA THR A 132 22.51 12.46 -22.71
C THR A 132 22.35 13.53 -21.63
N LYS A 133 21.13 13.82 -21.14
CA LYS A 133 20.93 14.65 -19.94
C LYS A 133 20.58 13.76 -18.76
N ASP A 134 21.65 13.17 -18.23
CA ASP A 134 21.76 12.36 -17.03
C ASP A 134 20.49 12.27 -16.17
N LYS A 135 19.80 11.14 -16.36
CA LYS A 135 18.87 10.49 -15.43
C LYS A 135 17.36 10.71 -15.63
N ILE A 136 16.90 11.22 -16.77
CA ILE A 136 15.46 11.40 -17.00
C ILE A 136 15.08 10.92 -18.40
N ILE A 137 13.97 10.20 -18.53
CA ILE A 137 13.32 9.89 -19.81
C ILE A 137 12.02 10.70 -19.88
N GLU A 138 11.94 11.63 -20.83
CA GLU A 138 10.75 12.42 -21.11
C GLU A 138 9.97 11.83 -22.29
N ILE A 139 8.72 11.43 -22.06
CA ILE A 139 7.83 10.86 -23.06
C ILE A 139 6.70 11.85 -23.30
N ASN A 140 6.77 12.56 -24.42
CA ASN A 140 5.73 13.47 -24.88
C ASN A 140 4.78 12.74 -25.82
N TYR A 141 3.48 12.80 -25.52
CA TYR A 141 2.43 12.16 -26.32
C TYR A 141 1.17 13.02 -26.35
N SER A 142 0.24 12.66 -27.25
CA SER A 142 -1.03 13.36 -27.35
C SER A 142 -2.20 12.41 -27.57
N VAL A 143 -3.31 12.73 -26.92
CA VAL A 143 -4.54 11.95 -26.92
C VAL A 143 -5.64 12.78 -27.56
N GLU A 144 -6.39 12.17 -28.48
CA GLU A 144 -7.55 12.77 -29.12
C GLU A 144 -8.85 12.14 -28.60
N GLY A 145 -9.69 12.98 -27.99
CA GLY A 145 -11.04 12.62 -27.57
C GLY A 145 -12.04 12.86 -28.69
N GLN A 146 -12.82 11.85 -29.11
CA GLN A 146 -13.84 12.00 -30.16
C GLN A 146 -15.17 11.35 -29.74
N LYS A 147 -16.28 12.08 -29.89
CA LYS A 147 -17.62 11.52 -29.74
C LYS A 147 -18.38 11.61 -31.07
N ASN A 148 -19.03 10.54 -31.49
CA ASN A 148 -19.98 10.50 -32.62
C ASN A 148 -19.48 11.15 -33.93
N GLY A 149 -18.20 11.00 -34.27
CA GLY A 149 -17.64 11.56 -35.52
C GLY A 149 -17.40 13.08 -35.50
N GLU A 150 -17.52 13.74 -34.34
CA GLU A 150 -17.24 15.17 -34.20
C GLU A 150 -15.74 15.51 -34.31
N THR A 151 -15.41 16.80 -34.35
CA THR A 151 -14.01 17.24 -34.40
C THR A 151 -13.29 16.82 -33.12
N PRO A 152 -12.23 16.00 -33.19
CA PRO A 152 -11.53 15.52 -32.01
C PRO A 152 -10.93 16.67 -31.21
N LYS A 153 -10.88 16.50 -29.88
CA LYS A 153 -10.15 17.40 -28.98
C LYS A 153 -8.84 16.76 -28.60
N LYS A 154 -7.75 17.48 -28.88
CA LYS A 154 -6.37 17.05 -28.64
C LYS A 154 -5.91 17.56 -27.27
N LEU A 155 -5.35 16.67 -26.46
CA LEU A 155 -4.60 17.00 -25.24
C LEU A 155 -3.17 16.51 -25.39
N ASP A 156 -2.20 17.36 -25.07
CA ASP A 156 -0.79 17.00 -25.00
C ASP A 156 -0.45 16.63 -23.55
N ALA A 157 0.36 15.59 -23.37
CA ALA A 157 0.75 15.07 -22.07
C ALA A 157 2.22 14.65 -22.07
N GLU A 158 2.81 14.65 -20.87
CA GLU A 158 4.20 14.35 -20.62
C GLU A 158 4.30 13.31 -19.50
N VAL A 159 5.09 12.26 -19.70
CA VAL A 159 5.55 11.37 -18.61
C VAL A 159 7.05 11.57 -18.44
N VAL A 160 7.47 11.85 -17.22
CA VAL A 160 8.86 12.02 -16.84
C VAL A 160 9.25 10.83 -15.96
N LEU A 161 10.15 9.98 -16.46
CA LEU A 161 10.65 8.81 -15.74
C LEU A 161 12.05 9.10 -15.21
N ASN A 162 12.26 8.96 -13.91
CA ASN A 162 13.54 9.19 -13.27
C ASN A 162 14.37 7.90 -13.27
N LEU A 163 15.54 7.93 -13.91
CA LEU A 163 16.49 6.82 -13.93
C LEU A 163 17.43 6.83 -12.72
N GLN A 164 17.34 7.82 -11.81
CA GLN A 164 18.14 7.82 -10.57
C GLN A 164 17.75 6.70 -9.64
N ASP A 165 16.49 6.26 -9.71
CA ASP A 165 15.95 5.19 -8.88
C ASP A 165 16.38 3.80 -9.40
N LEU A 166 17.10 3.75 -10.52
CA LEU A 166 17.71 2.53 -11.04
C LEU A 166 19.10 2.36 -10.42
N VAL A 167 19.14 1.79 -9.22
CA VAL A 167 20.39 1.32 -8.61
C VAL A 167 20.75 -0.01 -9.25
N PHE A 168 21.45 0.02 -10.39
CA PHE A 168 22.13 -1.17 -10.90
C PHE A 168 23.32 -1.46 -9.99
N GLN A 169 23.22 -2.46 -9.12
CA GLN A 169 24.39 -2.98 -8.44
C GLN A 169 25.14 -3.89 -9.43
N PRO A 170 26.29 -3.46 -10.01
CA PRO A 170 27.10 -4.38 -10.80
C PRO A 170 27.51 -5.52 -9.87
N GLY A 171 27.12 -6.75 -10.22
CA GLY A 171 27.18 -7.93 -9.36
C GLY A 171 28.34 -7.90 -8.37
N ASP A 172 28.03 -7.51 -7.14
CA ASP A 172 28.88 -7.79 -6.01
C ASP A 172 28.82 -9.32 -5.82
N PRO A 173 29.96 -10.01 -5.73
CA PRO A 173 29.97 -11.45 -5.60
C PRO A 173 29.28 -11.84 -4.30
N GLU A 174 28.11 -12.48 -4.43
CA GLU A 174 27.37 -13.15 -3.35
C GLU A 174 26.95 -12.23 -2.20
N THR A 175 26.07 -11.26 -2.46
CA THR A 175 25.02 -10.98 -1.47
C THR A 175 23.98 -12.08 -1.62
N THR A 176 23.97 -13.00 -0.66
CA THR A 176 22.91 -14.00 -0.56
C THR A 176 21.58 -13.28 -0.50
N ASP A 177 20.79 -13.35 -1.57
CA ASP A 177 19.37 -13.07 -1.54
C ASP A 177 18.77 -13.91 -0.41
N GLU A 178 18.55 -13.30 0.75
CA GLU A 178 17.73 -13.94 1.77
C GLU A 178 16.33 -14.07 1.15
N PRO A 179 15.84 -15.29 0.92
CA PRO A 179 14.57 -15.50 0.27
C PRO A 179 13.44 -14.84 1.06
N PRO A 180 12.26 -14.65 0.44
CA PRO A 180 11.04 -14.25 1.13
C PRO A 180 10.95 -14.85 2.52
N PHE A 181 10.55 -14.05 3.51
CA PHE A 181 10.44 -14.41 4.93
C PHE A 181 9.52 -15.62 5.16
N VAL A 182 9.95 -16.80 4.73
CA VAL A 182 9.37 -18.12 4.95
C VAL A 182 10.27 -18.71 5.99
N TYR A 183 10.04 -18.31 7.24
CA TYR A 183 10.67 -19.00 8.34
C TYR A 183 10.06 -20.40 8.36
N THR A 184 10.78 -21.38 7.82
CA THR A 184 10.48 -22.77 8.14
C THR A 184 11.28 -23.03 9.40
N VAL A 185 10.60 -23.18 10.53
CA VAL A 185 11.27 -23.62 11.75
C VAL A 185 11.87 -25.01 11.45
N ASN A 186 13.17 -25.06 11.16
CA ASN A 186 13.88 -26.32 10.97
C ASN A 186 13.97 -27.03 12.32
N LYS A 187 13.51 -28.28 12.35
CA LYS A 187 13.60 -29.13 13.53
C LYS A 187 15.04 -29.28 13.96
N PRO A 188 15.45 -28.72 15.12
CA PRO A 188 16.80 -28.93 15.60
C PRO A 188 16.96 -30.42 15.89
N GLU A 189 18.14 -30.94 15.55
CA GLU A 189 18.59 -32.25 15.98
C GLU A 189 18.94 -32.17 17.48
N VAL A 190 17.95 -31.91 18.34
CA VAL A 190 18.20 -31.81 19.78
C VAL A 190 18.49 -33.21 20.32
N PRO A 191 19.60 -33.41 21.05
CA PRO A 191 19.83 -34.64 21.81
C PRO A 191 18.62 -34.87 22.72
N MET A 192 18.06 -36.06 22.65
CA MET A 192 16.70 -36.42 23.06
C MET A 192 16.48 -36.50 24.59
N ASP A 193 17.19 -35.71 25.39
CA ASP A 193 17.32 -35.94 26.83
C ASP A 193 16.28 -35.19 27.69
N CYS A 194 15.49 -34.27 27.11
CA CYS A 194 14.47 -33.52 27.85
C CYS A 194 13.08 -33.56 27.20
N ASN A 195 12.24 -34.44 27.71
CA ASN A 195 10.81 -34.54 27.37
C ASN A 195 10.00 -33.42 28.08
N PHE A 196 9.04 -32.81 27.39
CA PHE A 196 8.12 -31.81 27.93
C PHE A 196 7.44 -32.21 29.26
N ASN A 197 7.17 -33.50 29.47
CA ASN A 197 6.58 -33.97 30.74
C ASN A 197 7.43 -33.58 31.97
N TYR A 198 8.76 -33.45 31.82
CA TYR A 198 9.64 -32.99 32.90
C TYR A 198 9.45 -31.51 33.25
N LEU A 199 8.96 -30.67 32.32
CA LEU A 199 8.65 -29.27 32.60
C LEU A 199 7.42 -29.12 33.50
N LEU A 200 6.51 -30.11 33.50
CA LEU A 200 5.27 -30.06 34.26
C LEU A 200 5.43 -30.55 35.70
N ASP A 201 6.33 -31.48 35.98
CA ASP A 201 6.54 -31.99 37.34
C ASP A 201 7.22 -30.95 38.25
N GLU A 202 6.70 -30.79 39.47
CA GLU A 202 7.02 -29.70 40.42
C GLU A 202 8.33 -29.90 41.23
N GLY A 203 9.19 -30.84 40.83
CA GLY A 203 10.14 -31.46 41.75
C GLY A 203 11.59 -30.98 41.72
N ASP A 204 12.19 -30.76 40.55
CA ASP A 204 13.65 -30.65 40.47
C ASP A 204 14.12 -29.67 39.39
N SER A 205 15.23 -29.02 39.70
CA SER A 205 15.99 -28.09 38.85
C SER A 205 16.63 -28.82 37.67
N ILE A 206 15.83 -29.43 36.81
CA ILE A 206 16.33 -30.02 35.58
C ILE A 206 16.72 -28.85 34.66
N GLN A 207 18.02 -28.62 34.53
CA GLN A 207 18.56 -27.69 33.54
C GLN A 207 18.58 -28.41 32.19
N CYS A 208 17.49 -28.26 31.45
CA CYS A 208 17.44 -28.66 30.06
C CYS A 208 17.89 -27.48 29.19
N GLU A 209 18.89 -27.70 28.35
CA GLU A 209 19.29 -26.72 27.35
C GLU A 209 18.17 -26.48 26.32
N GLY A 210 17.40 -27.52 26.00
CA GLY A 210 16.23 -27.43 25.13
C GLY A 210 15.14 -28.46 25.46
N VAL A 211 13.89 -28.13 25.13
CA VAL A 211 12.75 -29.04 25.24
C VAL A 211 12.02 -29.11 23.91
N VAL A 212 11.68 -30.33 23.49
CA VAL A 212 10.93 -30.58 22.27
C VAL A 212 9.52 -31.07 22.61
N ILE A 213 8.51 -30.39 22.09
CA ILE A 213 7.08 -30.68 22.24
C ILE A 213 6.56 -31.24 20.93
N ASN A 214 6.60 -32.57 20.79
CA ASN A 214 6.13 -33.29 19.58
C ASN A 214 4.89 -34.18 19.86
N THR A 215 4.27 -34.07 21.03
CA THR A 215 3.21 -35.00 21.45
C THR A 215 1.82 -34.47 21.07
N PRO A 216 0.99 -35.28 20.39
CA PRO A 216 -0.44 -35.02 20.28
C PRO A 216 -1.07 -34.90 21.68
N PRO A 217 -2.07 -34.03 21.91
CA PRO A 217 -2.89 -33.32 20.92
C PRO A 217 -2.25 -32.06 20.33
N ASN A 218 -2.84 -31.53 19.24
CA ASN A 218 -2.40 -30.35 18.46
C ASN A 218 -2.28 -29.02 19.27
N SER A 219 -2.44 -29.07 20.59
CA SER A 219 -2.27 -27.93 21.49
C SER A 219 -1.68 -28.37 22.82
N VAL A 220 -0.70 -27.65 23.33
CA VAL A 220 -0.06 -27.91 24.63
C VAL A 220 -0.03 -26.63 25.44
N SER A 221 -0.36 -26.72 26.73
CA SER A 221 -0.30 -25.59 27.66
C SER A 221 0.77 -25.80 28.73
N TYR A 222 1.49 -24.72 29.05
CA TYR A 222 2.39 -24.61 30.18
C TYR A 222 1.82 -23.65 31.24
N PRO A 223 1.32 -24.15 32.38
CA PRO A 223 0.61 -23.34 33.37
C PRO A 223 1.50 -22.68 34.43
N LYS A 224 2.81 -22.99 34.50
CA LYS A 224 3.66 -22.53 35.60
C LYS A 224 4.09 -21.06 35.44
N ASN A 225 4.16 -20.35 36.56
CA ASN A 225 4.57 -18.95 36.62
C ASN A 225 6.10 -18.79 36.82
N ASN A 226 6.71 -17.85 36.11
CA ASN A 226 8.03 -17.24 36.32
C ASN A 226 9.24 -18.18 36.44
N THR A 227 9.11 -19.48 36.14
CA THR A 227 10.21 -20.45 36.27
C THR A 227 10.31 -21.29 35.01
N ILE A 228 10.83 -20.67 33.94
CA ILE A 228 11.26 -21.39 32.74
C ILE A 228 12.77 -21.59 32.87
N ASN A 229 13.17 -22.76 33.36
CA ASN A 229 14.59 -23.12 33.52
C ASN A 229 15.16 -23.77 32.24
N VAL A 230 14.66 -23.35 31.08
CA VAL A 230 15.11 -23.87 29.78
C VAL A 230 15.42 -22.71 28.87
N SER A 231 16.52 -22.83 28.13
CA SER A 231 16.95 -21.82 27.17
C SER A 231 16.23 -21.93 25.83
N THR A 232 15.76 -23.13 25.46
CA THR A 232 15.09 -23.35 24.17
C THR A 232 13.84 -24.21 24.31
N ILE A 233 12.75 -23.80 23.67
CA ILE A 233 11.52 -24.60 23.53
C ILE A 233 11.21 -24.76 22.04
N TYR A 234 10.90 -25.98 21.62
CA TYR A 234 10.63 -26.33 20.23
C TYR A 234 9.28 -27.04 20.10
N ALA A 235 8.31 -26.43 19.41
CA ALA A 235 6.92 -26.88 19.28
C ALA A 235 6.42 -26.74 17.81
N PRO A 236 7.04 -27.43 16.84
CA PRO A 236 6.94 -27.15 15.39
C PRO A 236 5.58 -27.40 14.77
N ASP A 237 4.77 -28.27 15.39
CA ASP A 237 3.51 -28.77 14.83
C ASP A 237 2.39 -28.69 15.89
N VAL A 238 2.54 -27.77 16.85
CA VAL A 238 1.67 -27.65 18.01
C VAL A 238 1.38 -26.19 18.29
N HIS A 239 0.11 -25.88 18.56
CA HIS A 239 -0.26 -24.63 19.20
C HIS A 239 0.23 -24.64 20.65
N PHE A 240 1.26 -23.86 20.94
CA PHE A 240 1.81 -23.80 22.29
C PHE A 240 1.20 -22.62 23.05
N THR A 241 0.75 -22.87 24.27
CA THR A 241 0.15 -21.84 25.14
C THR A 241 0.92 -21.73 26.44
N PHE A 242 1.25 -20.51 26.84
CA PHE A 242 1.73 -20.20 28.17
C PHE A 242 0.58 -19.64 29.00
N ASP A 243 0.00 -20.47 29.86
CA ASP A 243 -1.06 -20.08 30.80
C ASP A 243 -0.50 -19.47 32.09
N GLY A 244 0.81 -19.56 32.31
CA GLY A 244 1.50 -18.91 33.43
C GLY A 244 2.14 -17.58 33.04
N ASN A 245 2.31 -16.68 34.01
CA ASN A 245 3.08 -15.45 33.83
C ASN A 245 4.55 -15.79 33.59
N ILE A 246 5.21 -15.10 32.67
CA ILE A 246 6.64 -15.27 32.38
C ILE A 246 7.32 -13.92 32.57
N ASN A 247 7.26 -13.41 33.80
CA ASN A 247 7.96 -12.17 34.09
C ASN A 247 9.44 -12.46 34.34
N LYS A 248 10.31 -11.56 33.88
CA LYS A 248 11.77 -11.61 34.11
C LYS A 248 12.48 -12.85 33.58
N ALA A 249 11.87 -13.58 32.64
CA ALA A 249 12.65 -14.60 31.94
C ALA A 249 13.73 -13.92 31.09
N SER A 250 14.81 -14.64 30.83
CA SER A 250 15.92 -14.14 30.03
C SER A 250 16.52 -15.28 29.22
N GLN A 251 17.08 -15.00 28.05
CA GLN A 251 17.79 -15.99 27.23
C GLN A 251 16.90 -17.19 26.84
N LEU A 252 15.61 -16.94 26.62
CA LEU A 252 14.66 -17.96 26.22
C LEU A 252 14.34 -17.82 24.73
N THR A 253 14.57 -18.91 24.02
CA THR A 253 14.24 -19.08 22.61
C THR A 253 13.03 -20.00 22.50
N ILE A 254 11.99 -19.57 21.79
CA ILE A 254 10.78 -20.37 21.52
C ILE A 254 10.60 -20.46 20.02
N TYR A 255 10.47 -21.68 19.54
CA TYR A 255 10.03 -21.99 18.19
C TYR A 255 8.69 -22.71 18.29
N ALA A 256 7.64 -22.23 17.63
CA ALA A 256 6.33 -22.87 17.66
C ALA A 256 5.60 -22.76 16.31
N GLU A 257 4.68 -23.68 16.01
CA GLU A 257 3.77 -23.50 14.87
C GLU A 257 2.90 -22.24 15.09
N SER A 258 2.29 -22.13 16.26
CA SER A 258 1.61 -20.94 16.75
C SER A 258 1.79 -20.83 18.27
N LEU A 259 1.77 -19.61 18.79
CA LEU A 259 2.04 -19.35 20.21
C LEU A 259 0.97 -18.45 20.80
N THR A 260 0.47 -18.81 21.98
CA THR A 260 -0.38 -17.94 22.81
C THR A 260 0.34 -17.64 24.12
N LEU A 261 0.58 -16.36 24.38
CA LEU A 261 1.02 -15.85 25.69
C LEU A 261 -0.24 -15.45 26.47
N GLY A 262 -0.79 -16.39 27.24
CA GLY A 262 -2.06 -16.26 27.95
C GLY A 262 -2.01 -15.28 29.14
N MET A 263 -0.82 -15.08 29.71
CA MET A 263 -0.59 -14.25 30.90
C MET A 263 0.56 -13.25 30.67
N ASN A 264 0.89 -12.46 31.69
CA ASN A 264 1.83 -11.35 31.55
C ASN A 264 3.26 -11.83 31.22
N PHE A 265 3.91 -11.10 30.32
CA PHE A 265 5.27 -11.31 29.85
C PHE A 265 6.10 -10.03 30.05
N ASN A 266 6.34 -9.64 31.30
CA ASN A 266 7.01 -8.37 31.59
C ASN A 266 8.49 -8.53 31.98
N SER A 267 9.30 -7.51 31.66
CA SER A 267 10.64 -7.31 32.20
C SER A 267 11.64 -8.42 31.87
N GLY A 268 11.50 -9.06 30.71
CA GLY A 268 12.49 -10.05 30.30
C GLY A 268 13.40 -9.56 29.18
N SER A 269 14.49 -10.29 28.97
CA SER A 269 15.60 -9.86 28.10
C SER A 269 16.10 -10.98 27.21
N ASP A 270 16.66 -10.63 26.06
CA ASP A 270 17.35 -11.58 25.17
C ASP A 270 16.44 -12.77 24.77
N PHE A 271 15.17 -12.48 24.49
CA PHE A 271 14.24 -13.49 24.00
C PHE A 271 14.29 -13.61 22.50
N ILE A 272 14.05 -14.82 22.01
CA ILE A 272 13.85 -15.06 20.60
C ILE A 272 12.56 -15.87 20.44
N ILE A 273 11.49 -15.28 19.94
CA ILE A 273 10.24 -15.99 19.63
C ILE A 273 10.10 -16.09 18.13
N LYS A 274 9.88 -17.31 17.63
CA LYS A 274 9.63 -17.57 16.21
C LYS A 274 8.39 -18.43 16.05
N THR A 275 7.42 -17.94 15.29
CA THR A 275 6.20 -18.68 14.96
C THR A 275 5.99 -18.79 13.46
N ASP A 276 5.55 -19.96 12.98
CA ASP A 276 5.19 -20.15 11.56
C ASP A 276 3.84 -19.51 11.23
N GLN A 277 2.93 -19.50 12.21
CA GLN A 277 1.62 -18.88 12.12
C GLN A 277 1.50 -17.71 13.12
N ASN A 278 0.34 -17.56 13.75
CA ASN A 278 0.00 -16.43 14.60
C ASN A 278 0.73 -16.49 15.95
N LEU A 279 1.08 -15.30 16.46
CA LEU A 279 1.40 -15.06 17.86
C LEU A 279 0.23 -14.31 18.49
N THR A 280 -0.38 -14.88 19.52
CA THR A 280 -1.47 -14.24 20.27
C THR A 280 -1.00 -13.85 21.66
N MET A 281 -1.28 -12.61 22.05
CA MET A 281 -0.93 -12.04 23.33
C MET A 281 -2.19 -11.62 24.06
N GLU A 282 -2.60 -12.43 25.03
CA GLU A 282 -3.82 -12.18 25.81
C GLU A 282 -3.57 -11.16 26.94
N SER A 283 -2.31 -10.96 27.32
CA SER A 283 -1.91 -10.10 28.44
C SER A 283 -0.73 -9.19 28.11
N ASN A 284 -0.26 -8.42 29.10
CA ASN A 284 0.73 -7.37 28.87
C ASN A 284 2.13 -7.95 28.57
N MET A 285 2.87 -7.24 27.72
CA MET A 285 4.28 -7.46 27.43
C MET A 285 5.06 -6.16 27.55
N ASN A 286 5.45 -5.82 28.78
CA ASN A 286 6.10 -4.56 29.06
C ASN A 286 7.57 -4.74 29.41
N ASN A 287 8.42 -3.79 29.03
CA ASN A 287 9.85 -3.74 29.36
C ASN A 287 10.63 -4.94 28.80
N LEU A 288 10.46 -5.21 27.51
CA LEU A 288 11.30 -6.20 26.82
C LEU A 288 12.57 -5.56 26.32
N THR A 289 13.71 -6.18 26.58
CA THR A 289 15.02 -5.68 26.16
C THR A 289 15.73 -6.68 25.25
N ASN A 290 16.44 -6.18 24.22
CA ASN A 290 17.27 -6.99 23.32
C ASN A 290 16.57 -8.25 22.77
N SER A 291 15.28 -8.18 22.50
CA SER A 291 14.47 -9.35 22.14
C SER A 291 14.11 -9.33 20.65
N GLU A 292 13.97 -10.52 20.08
CA GLU A 292 13.62 -10.73 18.68
C GLU A 292 12.34 -11.55 18.57
N LEU A 293 11.36 -11.03 17.85
CA LEU A 293 10.10 -11.71 17.60
C LEU A 293 9.90 -11.82 16.09
N TYR A 294 9.68 -13.04 15.61
CA TYR A 294 9.46 -13.36 14.20
C TYR A 294 8.15 -14.12 14.06
N ILE A 295 7.15 -13.50 13.43
CA ILE A 295 5.79 -14.03 13.33
C ILE A 295 5.48 -14.26 11.84
N GLY A 296 5.22 -15.52 11.46
CA GLY A 296 4.95 -15.92 10.08
C GLY A 296 3.55 -15.54 9.57
N GLN A 297 2.61 -15.21 10.46
CA GLN A 297 1.30 -14.65 10.10
C GLN A 297 0.96 -13.43 10.97
N ASP A 298 -0.16 -13.45 11.71
CA ASP A 298 -0.67 -12.30 12.42
C ASP A 298 -0.12 -12.21 13.85
N LEU A 299 0.25 -11.01 14.28
CA LEU A 299 0.46 -10.69 15.69
C LEU A 299 -0.84 -10.10 16.25
N ILE A 300 -1.50 -10.84 17.13
CA ILE A 300 -2.75 -10.43 17.79
C ILE A 300 -2.45 -10.07 19.24
N MET A 301 -2.74 -8.83 19.59
CA MET A 301 -2.41 -8.24 20.87
C MET A 301 -3.66 -7.66 21.54
N LYS A 302 -4.12 -8.31 22.62
CA LYS A 302 -5.28 -7.84 23.39
C LYS A 302 -4.92 -6.89 24.52
N SER A 303 -3.63 -6.72 24.81
CA SER A 303 -3.13 -5.91 25.90
C SER A 303 -1.91 -5.09 25.49
N ASN A 304 -1.29 -4.40 26.44
CA ASN A 304 -0.21 -3.46 26.16
C ASN A 304 1.09 -4.17 25.76
N MET A 305 1.82 -3.59 24.81
CA MET A 305 3.26 -3.79 24.62
C MET A 305 3.96 -2.46 24.83
N LYS A 306 4.57 -2.27 26.00
CA LYS A 306 5.23 -1.01 26.35
C LYS A 306 6.70 -1.18 26.60
N ASN A 307 7.46 -0.13 26.37
CA ASN A 307 8.90 -0.09 26.64
C ASN A 307 9.63 -1.25 25.93
N LEU A 308 9.35 -1.45 24.65
CA LEU A 308 10.13 -2.35 23.81
C LEU A 308 11.47 -1.67 23.54
N ASP A 309 12.56 -2.19 24.10
CA ASP A 309 13.87 -1.54 24.14
C ASP A 309 14.91 -2.37 23.37
N ASN A 310 15.58 -1.77 22.39
CA ASN A 310 16.58 -2.40 21.51
C ASN A 310 16.12 -3.76 20.97
N SER A 311 14.84 -3.88 20.65
CA SER A 311 14.22 -5.15 20.28
C SER A 311 13.65 -5.07 18.87
N ASN A 312 13.63 -6.21 18.18
CA ASN A 312 13.18 -6.32 16.80
C ASN A 312 11.95 -7.21 16.71
N LEU A 313 10.91 -6.72 16.05
CA LEU A 313 9.68 -7.44 15.80
C LEU A 313 9.41 -7.47 14.30
N ARG A 314 9.24 -8.67 13.73
CA ARG A 314 8.94 -8.89 12.31
C ARG A 314 7.66 -9.71 12.18
N ILE A 315 6.71 -9.21 11.42
CA ILE A 315 5.36 -9.77 11.30
C ILE A 315 5.05 -9.93 9.82
N ALA A 316 4.92 -11.16 9.33
CA ALA A 316 4.67 -11.45 7.93
C ALA A 316 3.18 -11.35 7.51
N GLY A 317 2.29 -11.13 8.48
CA GLY A 317 0.87 -10.80 8.27
C GLY A 317 0.53 -9.42 8.84
N HIS A 318 -0.48 -9.36 9.70
CA HIS A 318 -0.98 -8.08 10.24
C HIS A 318 -0.68 -7.94 11.73
N LEU A 319 -0.44 -6.71 12.16
CA LEU A 319 -0.48 -6.34 13.57
C LEU A 319 -1.91 -5.97 13.94
N LYS A 320 -2.51 -6.67 14.91
CA LYS A 320 -3.78 -6.26 15.53
C LYS A 320 -3.55 -6.01 17.02
N ALA A 321 -3.25 -4.77 17.38
CA ALA A 321 -3.12 -4.31 18.76
C ALA A 321 -4.37 -3.57 19.24
N GLU A 322 -5.10 -4.18 20.17
CA GLU A 322 -6.28 -3.60 20.82
C GLU A 322 -5.91 -2.62 21.96
N SER A 323 -4.60 -2.43 22.20
CA SER A 323 -4.08 -1.56 23.25
C SER A 323 -2.83 -0.79 22.80
N ASN A 324 -2.05 -0.28 23.75
CA ASN A 324 -0.90 0.56 23.46
C ASN A 324 0.30 -0.25 22.94
N VAL A 325 0.98 0.30 21.95
CA VAL A 325 2.27 -0.17 21.43
C VAL A 325 3.30 0.95 21.61
N GLU A 326 4.39 0.68 22.32
CA GLU A 326 5.44 1.66 22.59
C GLU A 326 6.84 1.09 22.33
N LEU A 327 7.56 1.72 21.40
CA LEU A 327 8.95 1.43 21.03
C LEU A 327 9.88 2.47 21.66
N GLN A 328 11.01 2.01 22.20
CA GLN A 328 12.04 2.83 22.82
C GLN A 328 13.43 2.49 22.25
N ASN A 329 14.36 3.46 22.38
CA ASN A 329 15.74 3.33 21.91
C ASN A 329 15.79 2.85 20.45
N THR A 330 16.61 1.85 20.13
CA THR A 330 16.81 1.40 18.74
C THR A 330 15.82 0.32 18.28
N SER A 331 14.65 0.20 18.93
CA SER A 331 13.66 -0.83 18.62
C SER A 331 13.02 -0.67 17.24
N LYS A 332 12.71 -1.80 16.62
CA LYS A 332 12.15 -1.84 15.27
C LYS A 332 10.95 -2.78 15.17
N ILE A 333 9.88 -2.33 14.52
CA ILE A 333 8.75 -3.17 14.13
C ILE A 333 8.64 -3.15 12.59
N PHE A 334 8.62 -4.32 11.99
CA PHE A 334 8.41 -4.51 10.56
C PHE A 334 7.16 -5.34 10.33
N ILE A 335 6.21 -4.79 9.59
CA ILE A 335 4.98 -5.48 9.24
C ILE A 335 4.92 -5.62 7.72
N TYR A 336 4.84 -6.85 7.27
CA TYR A 336 4.69 -7.22 5.87
C TYR A 336 3.24 -7.66 5.68
N SER A 337 2.36 -6.76 5.27
CA SER A 337 1.02 -7.18 4.87
C SER A 337 1.14 -7.91 3.53
N ARG A 338 1.40 -9.22 3.57
CA ARG A 338 1.44 -10.03 2.36
C ARG A 338 0.08 -9.92 1.66
N SER A 339 -0.01 -9.06 0.64
CA SER A 339 -1.11 -9.08 -0.31
C SER A 339 -0.89 -10.28 -1.23
N GLU A 340 -0.86 -11.50 -0.70
CA GLU A 340 -0.72 -12.66 -1.57
C GLU A 340 -1.95 -12.73 -2.47
N GLY A 341 -1.67 -12.49 -3.75
CA GLY A 341 -2.32 -13.08 -4.90
C GLY A 341 -3.84 -13.17 -4.83
N PHE A 342 -4.49 -12.29 -5.59
CA PHE A 342 -5.81 -12.60 -6.12
C PHE A 342 -6.92 -12.77 -5.07
N LEU A 343 -6.90 -11.98 -3.99
CA LEU A 343 -8.15 -11.81 -3.26
C LEU A 343 -9.13 -11.02 -4.16
N PRO A 344 -10.34 -11.55 -4.41
CA PRO A 344 -11.31 -10.90 -5.29
C PRO A 344 -11.66 -9.51 -4.74
N ALA A 345 -11.77 -8.53 -5.65
CA ALA A 345 -12.21 -7.17 -5.33
C ALA A 345 -13.43 -7.23 -4.39
N GLY A 346 -13.23 -6.85 -3.13
CA GLY A 346 -14.24 -6.95 -2.07
C GLY A 346 -13.81 -7.63 -0.77
N SER A 347 -12.66 -8.33 -0.72
CA SER A 347 -12.06 -8.66 0.59
C SER A 347 -11.48 -7.38 1.19
N SER A 348 -11.97 -6.96 2.35
CA SER A 348 -11.40 -5.84 3.10
C SER A 348 -9.89 -6.01 3.19
N GLU A 349 -9.13 -5.08 2.63
CA GLU A 349 -7.67 -5.03 2.76
C GLU A 349 -7.33 -5.22 4.22
N LYS A 350 -6.72 -6.37 4.54
CA LYS A 350 -6.33 -6.65 5.92
C LYS A 350 -5.30 -5.59 6.29
N SER A 351 -5.66 -4.77 7.27
CA SER A 351 -4.91 -3.59 7.66
C SER A 351 -4.37 -3.80 9.06
N SER A 352 -3.19 -3.24 9.34
CA SER A 352 -2.67 -3.23 10.70
C SER A 352 -3.49 -2.27 11.55
N ILE A 353 -3.71 -2.59 12.83
CA ILE A 353 -4.54 -1.81 13.74
C ILE A 353 -3.78 -1.64 15.05
N VAL A 354 -3.72 -0.40 15.56
CA VAL A 354 -3.27 -0.06 16.91
C VAL A 354 -4.35 0.84 17.54
N ASP A 355 -5.20 0.30 18.42
CA ASP A 355 -6.48 0.92 18.78
C ASP A 355 -6.40 1.99 19.88
N GLN A 356 -5.46 1.90 20.84
CA GLN A 356 -5.42 2.84 21.97
C GLN A 356 -4.32 3.89 21.87
N GLY A 357 -3.17 3.56 21.28
CA GLY A 357 -2.07 4.50 21.17
C GLY A 357 -0.80 3.85 20.64
N LEU A 358 -0.10 4.56 19.76
CA LEU A 358 1.20 4.19 19.24
C LEU A 358 2.23 5.22 19.72
N THR A 359 3.29 4.77 20.36
CA THR A 359 4.44 5.61 20.75
C THR A 359 5.71 5.09 20.10
N ILE A 360 6.44 5.95 19.38
CA ILE A 360 7.72 5.62 18.77
C ILE A 360 8.73 6.68 19.21
N GLN A 361 9.74 6.30 20.00
CA GLN A 361 10.81 7.23 20.44
C GLN A 361 11.81 7.53 19.31
N GLU A 362 12.63 8.57 19.46
CA GLU A 362 13.50 9.18 18.43
C GLU A 362 14.32 8.16 17.58
N ASP A 363 14.91 7.14 18.21
CA ASP A 363 15.78 6.17 17.53
C ASP A 363 15.03 4.90 17.05
N SER A 364 13.72 4.82 17.28
CA SER A 364 12.90 3.67 16.96
C SER A 364 12.22 3.81 15.59
N VAL A 365 11.95 2.68 14.95
CA VAL A 365 11.35 2.63 13.61
C VAL A 365 10.21 1.63 13.56
N MET A 366 9.09 2.03 12.94
CA MET A 366 8.02 1.13 12.55
C MET A 366 7.80 1.24 11.04
N CYS A 367 8.06 0.15 10.31
CA CYS A 367 7.72 0.02 8.87
C CYS A 367 6.46 -0.83 8.72
N VAL A 368 5.50 -0.34 7.95
CA VAL A 368 4.26 -1.05 7.61
C VAL A 368 4.12 -1.08 6.10
N ASP A 369 4.28 -2.26 5.51
CA ASP A 369 3.81 -2.50 4.16
C ASP A 369 2.31 -2.80 4.24
N GLY A 370 1.45 -1.92 3.72
CA GLY A 370 -0.01 -1.95 3.79
C GLY A 370 -0.61 -0.74 4.52
N ASN A 371 -1.93 -0.76 4.73
CA ASN A 371 -2.62 0.27 5.51
C ASN A 371 -2.42 0.05 7.03
N ILE A 372 -2.44 1.14 7.80
CA ILE A 372 -2.51 1.10 9.27
C ILE A 372 -3.65 1.98 9.80
N PHE A 373 -4.38 1.47 10.79
CA PHE A 373 -5.38 2.19 11.56
C PHE A 373 -4.83 2.52 12.94
N LEU A 374 -4.73 3.81 13.27
CA LEU A 374 -4.26 4.32 14.55
C LEU A 374 -5.43 4.92 15.33
N GLY A 375 -5.80 4.28 16.42
CA GLY A 375 -6.69 4.84 17.42
C GLY A 375 -5.92 5.62 18.50
N GLY A 376 -6.67 6.37 19.29
CA GLY A 376 -6.12 7.30 20.27
C GLY A 376 -5.27 8.41 19.65
N THR A 377 -4.29 8.89 20.42
CA THR A 377 -3.37 9.97 20.03
C THR A 377 -1.98 9.38 19.88
N PRO A 378 -1.48 9.16 18.64
CA PRO A 378 -0.13 8.66 18.44
C PRO A 378 0.91 9.71 18.88
N HIS A 379 2.04 9.23 19.38
CA HIS A 379 3.19 10.04 19.81
C HIS A 379 4.45 9.51 19.11
N ILE A 380 4.77 10.08 17.95
CA ILE A 380 5.82 9.61 17.05
C ILE A 380 6.96 10.64 17.08
N LEU A 381 8.00 10.36 17.86
CA LEU A 381 9.28 11.10 17.83
C LEU A 381 10.30 10.42 16.91
N GLY A 382 10.18 9.10 16.72
CA GLY A 382 11.00 8.35 15.77
C GLY A 382 10.38 8.31 14.39
N LYS A 383 10.46 7.15 13.73
CA LYS A 383 9.98 7.01 12.35
C LYS A 383 8.82 6.01 12.25
N LEU A 384 7.70 6.48 11.69
CA LEU A 384 6.63 5.62 11.16
C LEU A 384 6.63 5.72 9.64
N ILE A 385 6.85 4.60 8.97
CA ILE A 385 6.91 4.48 7.50
C ILE A 385 5.79 3.52 7.08
N VAL A 386 4.92 3.97 6.18
CA VAL A 386 3.73 3.21 5.76
C VAL A 386 3.61 3.27 4.23
N SER A 387 3.49 2.11 3.55
CA SER A 387 3.28 2.04 2.10
C SER A 387 1.85 2.35 1.68
N GLY A 388 0.88 2.02 2.53
CA GLY A 388 -0.53 2.27 2.32
C GLY A 388 -1.04 3.51 3.07
N ASN A 389 -2.33 3.51 3.36
CA ASN A 389 -3.01 4.60 4.04
C ASN A 389 -2.82 4.53 5.57
N VAL A 390 -2.61 5.69 6.17
CA VAL A 390 -2.70 5.88 7.63
C VAL A 390 -4.08 6.44 7.95
N ASN A 391 -4.94 5.59 8.53
CA ASN A 391 -6.29 5.96 8.94
C ASN A 391 -6.34 6.17 10.46
N ARG A 392 -7.15 7.12 10.94
CA ARG A 392 -7.41 7.29 12.38
C ARG A 392 -8.81 6.82 12.75
N THR A 393 -8.92 6.06 13.83
CA THR A 393 -10.23 5.66 14.39
C THR A 393 -10.63 6.65 15.50
N GLY A 394 -11.70 7.43 15.25
CA GLY A 394 -12.22 8.41 16.22
C GLY A 394 -12.79 9.68 15.58
N THR A 395 -13.68 10.39 16.28
CA THR A 395 -14.56 11.45 15.75
C THR A 395 -13.89 12.79 15.41
N ASN A 396 -12.58 12.93 15.52
CA ASN A 396 -11.87 14.13 15.10
C ASN A 396 -10.81 13.75 14.08
N ILE A 397 -11.21 13.69 12.81
CA ILE A 397 -10.28 13.73 11.68
C ILE A 397 -9.65 15.12 11.72
N ILE A 398 -8.55 15.27 12.46
CA ILE A 398 -7.66 16.40 12.27
C ILE A 398 -7.03 16.14 10.91
N GLN A 399 -7.46 16.91 9.92
CA GLN A 399 -6.71 17.11 8.69
C GLN A 399 -5.29 17.47 9.12
N LEU A 400 -4.28 16.72 8.66
CA LEU A 400 -2.89 17.12 8.85
C LEU A 400 -2.75 18.49 8.17
N ASP A 401 -2.76 19.55 8.97
CA ASP A 401 -2.58 20.91 8.48
C ASP A 401 -1.10 21.06 8.11
N SER A 402 -0.87 21.35 6.82
CA SER A 402 0.39 21.61 6.14
C SER A 402 1.13 20.41 5.54
N GLU A 403 1.49 20.57 4.26
CA GLU A 403 2.36 19.70 3.46
C GLU A 403 3.83 19.73 3.92
N GLU A 404 4.18 20.49 4.96
CA GLU A 404 5.58 20.86 5.27
C GLU A 404 6.35 19.89 6.19
N GLU A 405 5.74 18.80 6.68
CA GLU A 405 6.46 17.82 7.52
C GLU A 405 6.35 16.35 7.04
N ARG A 406 6.02 16.15 5.76
CA ARG A 406 6.24 14.87 5.08
C ARG A 406 7.67 14.83 4.56
N VAL A 407 8.66 14.64 5.43
CA VAL A 407 9.99 14.23 4.95
C VAL A 407 9.89 12.78 4.52
N LEU A 408 9.54 12.60 3.25
CA LEU A 408 9.71 11.35 2.52
C LEU A 408 11.20 11.02 2.47
N TYR A 409 11.68 10.27 3.46
CA TYR A 409 12.85 9.43 3.21
C TYR A 409 12.40 8.35 2.23
N ASN A 410 13.19 8.08 1.18
CA ASN A 410 13.01 6.89 0.37
C ASN A 410 12.90 5.70 1.33
N SER A 411 11.75 5.01 1.30
CA SER A 411 11.47 3.83 2.13
C SER A 411 12.54 2.76 1.98
N GLU A 412 13.22 2.77 0.83
CA GLU A 412 14.26 1.83 0.44
C GLU A 412 15.46 1.82 1.42
N ASP A 413 15.98 2.96 1.86
CA ASP A 413 17.20 2.95 2.69
C ASP A 413 16.98 2.46 4.13
N TYR A 414 15.77 2.61 4.68
CA TYR A 414 15.48 2.32 6.09
C TYR A 414 14.72 1.02 6.30
N CYS A 415 13.86 0.65 5.35
CA CYS A 415 13.18 -0.62 5.38
C CYS A 415 13.95 -1.67 4.56
N ASP A 416 14.53 -1.39 3.37
CA ASP A 416 15.02 -2.46 2.45
C ASP A 416 16.31 -3.19 2.84
N GLY A 417 17.13 -2.67 3.76
CA GLY A 417 18.28 -3.42 4.28
C GLY A 417 17.91 -4.78 4.89
N PHE A 418 16.62 -5.04 5.10
CA PHE A 418 16.05 -6.30 5.56
C PHE A 418 14.95 -6.88 4.63
N PHE A 419 14.66 -6.24 3.51
CA PHE A 419 13.65 -6.64 2.54
C PHE A 419 14.36 -6.84 1.21
N ASN A 420 15.04 -7.98 1.02
CA ASN A 420 15.54 -8.31 -0.32
C ASN A 420 14.39 -8.90 -1.16
N PHE A 421 13.50 -8.01 -1.58
CA PHE A 421 12.42 -8.29 -2.52
C PHE A 421 12.58 -7.35 -3.71
N SER A 422 13.29 -7.81 -4.72
CA SER A 422 13.52 -7.11 -6.00
C SER A 422 12.26 -6.77 -6.82
N ASN A 423 11.04 -6.87 -6.27
CA ASN A 423 9.78 -6.82 -7.03
C ASN A 423 8.60 -6.08 -6.37
N LEU A 424 8.78 -5.30 -5.29
CA LEU A 424 7.68 -4.51 -4.69
C LEU A 424 7.80 -3.04 -5.07
N ASN A 425 6.87 -2.58 -5.91
CA ASN A 425 6.76 -1.18 -6.30
C ASN A 425 5.93 -0.44 -5.24
N TRP A 426 6.57 0.39 -4.43
CA TRP A 426 5.90 1.22 -3.43
C TRP A 426 5.06 2.27 -4.18
N GLY A 427 3.74 2.22 -4.04
CA GLY A 427 2.85 3.19 -4.68
C GLY A 427 3.17 4.63 -4.26
N ASN A 428 2.84 5.61 -5.11
CA ASN A 428 3.12 7.06 -4.98
C ASN A 428 2.50 7.78 -3.75
N ALA A 429 2.20 7.09 -2.64
CA ALA A 429 1.57 7.64 -1.45
C ALA A 429 2.30 7.24 -0.16
N ASN A 430 3.62 7.27 -0.15
CA ASN A 430 4.39 7.19 1.09
C ASN A 430 3.96 8.35 2.01
N THR A 431 3.57 8.05 3.25
CA THR A 431 3.33 9.08 4.28
C THR A 431 4.28 8.81 5.43
N ALA A 432 5.43 9.49 5.42
CA ALA A 432 6.30 9.55 6.58
C ALA A 432 5.77 10.62 7.53
N ILE A 433 5.54 10.26 8.79
CA ILE A 433 5.18 11.19 9.86
C ILE A 433 6.38 11.26 10.79
N THR A 434 7.12 12.37 10.75
CA THR A 434 8.33 12.57 11.56
C THR A 434 8.10 13.46 12.78
N ASP A 435 7.02 14.24 12.82
CA ASP A 435 6.63 15.01 14.00
C ASP A 435 5.11 15.33 13.97
N VAL A 436 4.51 15.53 15.14
CA VAL A 436 3.12 16.01 15.28
C VAL A 436 3.11 17.11 16.33
N THR A 437 3.19 18.36 15.89
CA THR A 437 3.11 19.53 16.78
C THR A 437 1.67 19.84 17.15
N TYR A 438 1.41 19.97 18.46
CA TYR A 438 0.12 20.42 19.00
C TYR A 438 0.21 21.91 19.35
N ASN A 439 -0.76 22.71 18.87
CA ASN A 439 -1.01 24.06 19.40
C ASN A 439 -1.86 24.01 20.67
#